data_AF-A0A6N4TJA5-F1
#
_entry.id   AF-A0A6N4TJA5-F1
#
_cell.length_a   1.000
_cell.length_b   1.000
_cell.length_c   1.000
_cell.angle_alpha   90.00
_cell.angle_beta   90.00
_cell.angle_gamma   90.00
#
_symmetry.space_group_name_H-M   'P 1'
#
loop_
_entity.id
_entity.type
_entity.pdbx_description
1 polymer ?
#
loop_
_entity_poly.entity_id
_entity_poly.type
_entity_poly.pdbx_seq_one_letter_code
_entity_poly.pdbx_strand_id
1 'polypeptide(L)'
;MKTIKDFLDFTNLSKEWKSALLVLVVSSLLYSSFYTLVMRILFMMNNSVLYYMALYLIVVFSGVVYMMILMNFLKTKREDIRKVKFRTFLLPLVLVQSIYFVLMAGGSFLSLYLIEKDMQQANMIVNVILMLFLMFYIPVQIFGAFHIYDGKRNPFSVIKSSFQTIFTHYRSVFYSILLLVVIVALYYSLTSAFFGIGYTFYPFSAVIDIMTMNPFMIACTYITEIGGNMNVLMAVIFSFVYGILICGALCFYYMFMACIHDGDVNV
;
A
#
# COMPACT_ATOMS: atom_id res chain seq x y z
N MET A 1 -22.35 3.29 20.33
CA MET A 1 -21.85 4.65 20.02
C MET A 1 -20.78 5.17 20.98
N LYS A 2 -20.68 4.71 22.25
CA LYS A 2 -19.56 5.07 23.15
C LYS A 2 -18.19 4.54 22.68
N THR A 3 -18.13 3.26 22.30
CA THR A 3 -16.89 2.58 21.87
C THR A 3 -16.16 3.17 20.66
N ILE A 4 -16.88 3.66 19.65
CA ILE A 4 -16.24 4.27 18.46
C ILE A 4 -15.64 5.64 18.82
N LYS A 5 -16.33 6.43 19.66
CA LYS A 5 -15.84 7.73 20.08
C LYS A 5 -14.61 7.59 20.98
N ASP A 6 -14.65 6.63 21.91
CA ASP A 6 -13.52 6.30 22.77
C ASP A 6 -12.33 5.76 21.96
N PHE A 7 -12.57 4.97 20.90
CA PHE A 7 -11.52 4.51 19.98
C PHE A 7 -10.95 5.63 19.10
N LEU A 8 -11.79 6.54 18.59
CA LEU A 8 -11.39 7.72 17.83
C LEU A 8 -10.59 8.70 18.70
N ASP A 9 -10.97 8.86 19.96
CA ASP A 9 -10.23 9.69 20.91
C ASP A 9 -8.92 9.02 21.34
N PHE A 10 -8.89 7.70 21.54
CA PHE A 10 -7.67 6.91 21.80
C PHE A 10 -6.66 6.99 20.65
N THR A 11 -7.13 7.10 19.41
CA THR A 11 -6.30 7.21 18.21
C THR A 11 -6.01 8.66 17.79
N ASN A 12 -6.44 9.67 18.57
CA ASN A 12 -6.38 11.11 18.24
C ASN A 12 -7.07 11.49 16.90
N LEU A 13 -7.98 10.63 16.42
CA LEU A 13 -8.70 10.77 15.15
C LEU A 13 -9.69 11.95 15.16
N SER A 14 -10.20 12.36 16.32
CA SER A 14 -11.33 13.30 16.41
C SER A 14 -11.04 14.71 15.87
N LYS A 15 -9.75 15.11 15.75
CA LYS A 15 -9.38 16.47 15.32
C LYS A 15 -8.99 16.64 13.84
N GLU A 16 -8.42 15.62 13.17
CA GLU A 16 -7.84 15.81 11.82
C GLU A 16 -8.16 14.74 10.76
N TRP A 17 -8.97 13.72 11.08
CA TRP A 17 -9.19 12.57 10.18
C TRP A 17 -9.75 12.94 8.80
N LYS A 18 -10.60 13.97 8.72
CA LYS A 18 -11.17 14.45 7.45
C LYS A 18 -10.11 15.04 6.53
N SER A 19 -9.19 15.83 7.09
CA SER A 19 -8.09 16.46 6.33
C SER A 19 -7.23 15.39 5.70
N ALA A 20 -6.86 14.39 6.49
CA ALA A 20 -5.97 13.37 6.01
C ALA A 20 -6.64 12.30 5.15
N LEU A 21 -7.92 12.00 5.37
CA LEU A 21 -8.72 11.24 4.41
C LEU A 21 -8.72 11.95 3.05
N LEU A 22 -8.94 13.27 3.03
CA LEU A 22 -8.93 14.05 1.80
C LEU A 22 -7.56 14.04 1.12
N VAL A 23 -6.47 14.24 1.87
CA VAL A 23 -5.10 14.13 1.33
C VAL A 23 -4.85 12.74 0.76
N LEU A 24 -5.31 11.69 1.44
CA LEU A 24 -5.09 10.31 1.02
C LEU A 24 -5.93 9.97 -0.22
N VAL A 25 -7.19 10.42 -0.30
CA VAL A 25 -8.04 10.28 -1.50
C VAL A 25 -7.43 11.01 -2.69
N VAL A 26 -7.06 12.29 -2.54
CA VAL A 26 -6.47 13.10 -3.62
C VAL A 26 -5.14 12.51 -4.10
N SER A 27 -4.26 12.14 -3.17
CA SER A 27 -2.97 11.54 -3.51
C SER A 27 -3.16 10.19 -4.22
N SER A 28 -4.11 9.37 -3.77
CA SER A 28 -4.42 8.08 -4.37
C SER A 28 -5.03 8.23 -5.76
N LEU A 29 -5.88 9.24 -6.00
CA LEU A 29 -6.44 9.55 -7.31
C LEU A 29 -5.37 10.06 -8.30
N LEU A 30 -4.53 11.00 -7.87
CA LEU A 30 -3.44 11.53 -8.68
C LEU A 30 -2.46 10.41 -9.04
N TYR A 31 -2.13 9.57 -8.07
CA TYR A 31 -1.28 8.41 -8.27
C TYR A 31 -1.88 7.44 -9.29
N SER A 32 -3.13 7.00 -9.10
CA SER A 32 -3.80 6.07 -10.01
C SER A 32 -3.89 6.62 -11.44
N SER A 33 -4.16 7.93 -11.57
CA SER A 33 -4.20 8.60 -12.87
C SER A 33 -2.83 8.59 -13.54
N PHE A 34 -1.77 8.93 -12.81
CA PHE A 34 -0.41 8.94 -13.32
C PHE A 34 0.09 7.54 -13.68
N TYR A 35 -0.18 6.54 -12.83
CA TYR A 35 0.13 5.14 -13.08
C TYR A 35 -0.53 4.65 -14.37
N THR A 36 -1.87 4.78 -14.48
CA THR A 36 -2.60 4.33 -15.67
C THR A 36 -2.08 4.99 -16.94
N LEU A 37 -1.77 6.28 -16.90
CA LEU A 37 -1.22 7.01 -18.05
C LEU A 37 0.18 6.53 -18.43
N VAL A 38 1.09 6.45 -17.46
CA VAL A 38 2.48 6.03 -17.71
C VAL A 38 2.54 4.60 -18.20
N MET A 39 1.79 3.68 -17.58
CA MET A 39 1.76 2.28 -18.00
C MET A 39 1.23 2.11 -19.42
N ARG A 40 0.22 2.90 -19.81
CA ARG A 40 -0.31 2.91 -21.18
C ARG A 40 0.73 3.40 -22.19
N ILE A 41 1.47 4.46 -21.87
CA ILE A 41 2.57 4.97 -22.72
C ILE A 41 3.67 3.92 -22.86
N LEU A 42 4.10 3.31 -21.76
CA LEU A 42 5.18 2.32 -21.75
C LEU A 42 4.80 1.05 -22.53
N PHE A 43 3.55 0.62 -22.42
CA PHE A 43 3.02 -0.49 -23.20
C PHE A 43 3.08 -0.18 -24.71
N MET A 44 2.70 1.03 -25.12
CA MET A 44 2.80 1.47 -26.53
C MET A 44 4.25 1.54 -27.03
N MET A 45 5.20 1.87 -26.16
CA MET A 45 6.62 1.94 -26.51
C MET A 45 7.30 0.56 -26.64
N ASN A 46 6.65 -0.52 -26.19
CA ASN A 46 7.12 -1.90 -26.24
C ASN A 46 8.59 -2.10 -25.77
N ASN A 47 9.02 -1.33 -24.77
CA ASN A 47 10.37 -1.42 -24.21
C ASN A 47 10.31 -1.93 -22.77
N SER A 48 10.71 -3.18 -22.56
CA SER A 48 10.66 -3.86 -21.27
C SER A 48 11.53 -3.19 -20.21
N VAL A 49 12.73 -2.72 -20.57
CA VAL A 49 13.65 -2.07 -19.64
C VAL A 49 13.07 -0.76 -19.11
N LEU A 50 12.53 0.06 -20.02
CA LEU A 50 11.87 1.32 -19.67
C LEU A 50 10.63 1.06 -18.80
N TYR A 51 9.88 0.00 -19.09
CA TYR A 51 8.72 -0.42 -18.32
C TYR A 51 9.08 -0.74 -16.86
N TYR A 52 10.10 -1.56 -16.63
CA TYR A 52 10.52 -1.92 -15.27
C TYR A 52 11.15 -0.75 -14.50
N MET A 53 11.90 0.13 -15.18
CA MET A 53 12.44 1.35 -14.55
C MET A 53 11.32 2.29 -14.10
N ALA A 54 10.32 2.50 -14.94
CA ALA A 54 9.19 3.35 -14.60
C ALA A 54 8.33 2.71 -13.49
N LEU A 55 8.09 1.40 -13.55
CA LEU A 55 7.38 0.67 -12.50
C LEU A 55 8.10 0.78 -11.15
N TYR A 56 9.44 0.65 -11.13
CA TYR A 56 10.26 0.90 -9.95
C TYR A 56 10.08 2.32 -9.40
N LEU A 57 10.19 3.34 -10.26
CA LEU A 57 10.02 4.74 -9.84
C LEU A 57 8.63 4.99 -9.25
N ILE A 58 7.59 4.42 -9.87
CA ILE A 58 6.21 4.56 -9.40
C ILE A 58 6.01 3.86 -8.05
N VAL A 59 6.61 2.67 -7.84
CA VAL A 59 6.59 1.95 -6.55
C VAL A 59 7.29 2.74 -5.45
N VAL A 60 8.49 3.26 -5.73
CA VAL A 60 9.24 4.05 -4.74
C VAL A 60 8.48 5.34 -4.42
N PHE A 61 7.93 6.01 -5.44
CA PHE A 61 7.19 7.24 -5.27
C PHE A 61 5.89 7.02 -4.48
N SER A 62 5.15 5.94 -4.72
CA SER A 62 3.95 5.60 -3.93
C SER A 62 4.30 5.45 -2.46
N GLY A 63 5.33 4.65 -2.15
CA GLY A 63 5.81 4.44 -0.79
C GLY A 63 6.22 5.75 -0.10
N VAL A 64 6.76 6.73 -0.83
CA VAL A 64 7.12 8.05 -0.27
C VAL A 64 5.89 8.94 -0.04
N VAL A 65 4.92 8.96 -0.96
CA VAL A 65 3.70 9.79 -0.86
C VAL A 65 2.84 9.38 0.34
N TYR A 66 2.55 8.08 0.48
CA TYR A 66 1.76 7.59 1.62
C TYR A 66 2.48 7.80 2.96
N MET A 67 3.82 7.73 2.97
CA MET A 67 4.61 8.01 4.16
C MET A 67 4.72 9.49 4.50
N MET A 68 4.63 10.41 3.53
CA MET A 68 4.48 11.84 3.82
C MET A 68 3.20 12.12 4.59
N ILE A 69 2.11 11.42 4.25
CA ILE A 69 0.82 11.52 4.96
C ILE A 69 0.97 10.96 6.37
N LEU A 70 1.57 9.77 6.52
CA LEU A 70 1.87 9.18 7.83
C LEU A 70 2.73 10.11 8.70
N MET A 71 3.72 10.76 8.11
CA MET A 71 4.61 11.71 8.80
C MET A 71 3.89 12.98 9.26
N ASN A 72 2.93 13.48 8.47
CA ASN A 72 2.10 14.61 8.89
C ASN A 72 1.23 14.21 10.10
N PHE A 73 0.62 13.03 10.07
CA PHE A 73 -0.12 12.51 11.23
C PHE A 73 0.75 12.31 12.47
N LEU A 74 1.94 11.77 12.28
CA LEU A 74 2.91 11.55 13.34
C LEU A 74 3.30 12.84 14.05
N LYS A 75 3.51 13.91 13.28
CA LYS A 75 3.77 15.24 13.83
C LYS A 75 2.59 15.76 14.65
N THR A 76 1.36 15.52 14.20
CA THR A 76 0.15 15.88 14.95
C THR A 76 0.03 15.08 16.25
N LYS A 77 0.28 13.75 16.23
CA LYS A 77 0.14 12.89 17.42
C LYS A 77 1.24 13.13 18.47
N ARG A 78 2.49 13.33 18.05
CA ARG A 78 3.66 13.33 18.95
C ARG A 78 4.20 14.72 19.35
N GLU A 79 3.37 15.77 19.29
CA GLU A 79 3.70 17.17 19.68
C GLU A 79 5.22 17.49 19.64
N ASP A 80 5.76 17.59 18.43
CA ASP A 80 7.03 18.26 18.09
C ASP A 80 8.30 17.95 18.94
N ILE A 81 8.50 16.73 19.45
CA ILE A 81 9.75 16.38 20.19
C ILE A 81 10.97 16.22 19.25
N ARG A 82 10.79 15.94 17.94
CA ARG A 82 11.91 15.84 16.98
C ARG A 82 11.56 16.44 15.62
N LYS A 83 12.18 17.59 15.29
CA LYS A 83 12.21 18.13 13.92
C LYS A 83 13.13 17.29 13.03
N VAL A 84 12.66 16.11 12.61
CA VAL A 84 13.37 15.30 11.60
C VAL A 84 13.23 16.00 10.25
N LYS A 85 14.35 16.44 9.67
CA LYS A 85 14.38 16.99 8.31
C LYS A 85 13.93 15.90 7.33
N PHE A 86 12.94 16.22 6.48
CA PHE A 86 12.38 15.27 5.51
C PHE A 86 13.46 14.62 4.62
N ARG A 87 14.51 15.37 4.24
CA ARG A 87 15.65 14.83 3.46
C ARG A 87 16.38 13.69 4.16
N THR A 88 16.54 13.77 5.49
CA THR A 88 17.24 12.74 6.29
C THR A 88 16.37 11.49 6.46
N PHE A 89 15.05 11.63 6.30
CA PHE A 89 14.07 10.54 6.33
C PHE A 89 13.93 9.85 4.97
N LEU A 90 14.01 10.62 3.87
CA LEU A 90 13.76 10.13 2.51
C LEU A 90 14.74 9.05 2.06
N LEU A 91 16.05 9.23 2.29
CA LEU A 91 17.06 8.29 1.79
C LEU A 91 16.93 6.88 2.41
N PRO A 92 16.85 6.71 3.75
CA PRO A 92 16.59 5.40 4.35
C PRO A 92 15.29 4.76 3.86
N LEU A 93 14.24 5.56 3.68
CA LEU A 93 12.96 5.06 3.20
C LEU A 93 13.07 4.52 1.77
N VAL A 94 13.65 5.30 0.85
CA VAL A 94 13.87 4.86 -0.54
C VAL A 94 14.65 3.55 -0.56
N LEU A 95 15.72 3.43 0.22
CA LEU A 95 16.52 2.20 0.28
C LEU A 95 15.72 0.99 0.78
N VAL A 96 14.86 1.16 1.80
CA VAL A 96 13.97 0.08 2.28
C VAL A 96 12.98 -0.32 1.17
N GLN A 97 12.38 0.64 0.47
CA GLN A 97 11.47 0.37 -0.65
C GLN A 97 12.18 -0.35 -1.80
N SER A 98 13.41 0.06 -2.13
CA SER A 98 14.21 -0.58 -3.17
C SER A 98 14.52 -2.04 -2.87
N ILE A 99 14.84 -2.37 -1.61
CA ILE A 99 15.09 -3.76 -1.20
C ILE A 99 13.84 -4.61 -1.42
N TYR A 100 12.67 -4.13 -1.00
CA TYR A 100 11.41 -4.84 -1.22
C TYR A 100 11.06 -4.98 -2.69
N PHE A 101 11.25 -3.91 -3.48
CA PHE A 101 11.02 -3.97 -4.92
C PHE A 101 11.87 -5.04 -5.58
N VAL A 102 13.18 -5.08 -5.30
CA VAL A 102 14.09 -6.08 -5.87
C VAL A 102 13.68 -7.49 -5.48
N LEU A 103 13.26 -7.72 -4.24
CA LEU A 103 12.79 -9.04 -3.78
C LEU A 103 11.49 -9.46 -4.48
N MET A 104 10.52 -8.55 -4.62
CA MET A 104 9.22 -8.84 -5.23
C MET A 104 9.31 -8.99 -6.76
N ALA A 105 10.00 -8.06 -7.42
CA ALA A 105 10.20 -8.10 -8.88
C ALA A 105 11.12 -9.27 -9.26
N GLY A 106 12.25 -9.42 -8.56
CA GLY A 106 13.19 -10.52 -8.78
C GLY A 106 12.57 -11.88 -8.51
N GLY A 107 11.79 -12.02 -7.43
CA GLY A 107 11.05 -13.26 -7.15
C GLY A 107 9.98 -13.56 -8.19
N SER A 108 9.33 -12.53 -8.76
CA SER A 108 8.36 -12.72 -9.84
C SER A 108 9.01 -13.16 -11.15
N PHE A 109 10.18 -12.60 -11.50
CA PHE A 109 10.97 -13.10 -12.64
C PHE A 109 11.42 -14.55 -12.42
N LEU A 110 11.85 -14.88 -11.20
CA LEU A 110 12.21 -16.25 -10.85
C LEU A 110 11.01 -17.19 -10.98
N SER A 111 9.82 -16.76 -10.54
CA SER A 111 8.58 -17.53 -10.73
C SER A 111 8.29 -17.80 -12.21
N LEU A 112 8.37 -16.78 -13.07
CA LEU A 112 8.19 -16.94 -14.53
C LEU A 112 9.21 -17.91 -15.13
N TYR A 113 10.49 -17.74 -14.79
CA TYR A 113 11.55 -18.64 -15.25
C TYR A 113 11.33 -20.10 -14.82
N LEU A 114 10.85 -20.34 -13.60
CA LEU A 114 10.55 -21.68 -13.11
C LEU A 114 9.35 -22.31 -13.82
N ILE A 115 8.36 -21.51 -14.21
CA ILE A 115 7.24 -21.97 -15.05
C ILE A 115 7.75 -22.38 -16.43
N GLU A 116 8.61 -21.57 -17.06
CA GLU A 116 9.20 -21.87 -18.37
C GLU A 116 10.07 -23.14 -18.35
N LYS A 117 10.64 -23.50 -17.19
CA LYS A 117 11.43 -24.72 -16.98
C LYS A 117 10.61 -25.92 -16.49
N ASP A 118 9.28 -25.81 -16.46
CA ASP A 118 8.35 -26.84 -15.98
C ASP A 118 8.63 -27.31 -14.52
N MET A 119 9.23 -26.43 -13.72
CA MET A 119 9.59 -26.68 -12.31
C MET A 119 8.47 -26.29 -11.35
N GLN A 120 7.32 -26.97 -11.44
CA GLN A 120 6.10 -26.59 -10.71
C GLN A 120 6.27 -26.54 -9.17
N GLN A 121 7.00 -27.49 -8.57
CA GLN A 121 7.23 -27.49 -7.11
C GLN A 121 8.06 -26.29 -6.64
N ALA A 122 9.12 -25.95 -7.36
CA ALA A 122 9.95 -24.79 -7.04
C ALA A 122 9.17 -23.48 -7.22
N ASN A 123 8.35 -23.38 -8.28
CA ASN A 123 7.48 -22.24 -8.51
C ASN A 123 6.46 -22.05 -7.37
N MET A 124 5.88 -23.13 -6.87
CA MET A 124 4.95 -23.09 -5.73
C MET A 124 5.63 -22.49 -4.49
N ILE A 125 6.86 -22.90 -4.18
CA ILE A 125 7.63 -22.36 -3.04
C ILE A 125 7.90 -20.87 -3.22
N VAL A 126 8.36 -20.45 -4.42
CA VAL A 126 8.63 -19.02 -4.72
C VAL A 126 7.36 -18.18 -4.56
N ASN A 127 6.21 -18.67 -5.04
CA ASN A 127 4.94 -17.96 -4.89
C ASN A 127 4.50 -17.82 -3.43
N VAL A 128 4.69 -18.86 -2.60
CA VAL A 128 4.42 -18.76 -1.16
C VAL A 128 5.32 -17.70 -0.51
N ILE A 129 6.61 -17.67 -0.86
CA ILE A 129 7.55 -16.66 -0.36
C ILE A 129 7.12 -15.25 -0.78
N LEU A 130 6.73 -15.05 -2.04
CA LEU A 130 6.23 -13.76 -2.54
C LEU A 130 4.96 -13.32 -1.81
N MET A 131 4.03 -14.24 -1.53
CA MET A 131 2.84 -13.92 -0.73
C MET A 131 3.18 -13.52 0.70
N LEU A 132 4.17 -14.16 1.33
CA LEU A 132 4.63 -13.77 2.67
C LEU A 132 5.28 -12.39 2.67
N PHE A 133 6.16 -12.10 1.70
CA PHE A 133 6.78 -10.78 1.56
C PHE A 133 5.75 -9.67 1.40
N LEU A 134 4.72 -9.96 0.61
CA LEU A 134 3.60 -9.09 0.40
C LEU A 134 2.83 -8.80 1.69
N MET A 135 2.50 -9.81 2.50
CA MET A 135 1.79 -9.63 3.76
C MET A 135 2.53 -8.70 4.71
N PHE A 136 3.87 -8.78 4.73
CA PHE A 136 4.70 -7.94 5.60
C PHE A 136 5.06 -6.60 4.99
N TYR A 137 4.79 -6.36 3.71
CA TYR A 137 5.21 -5.16 3.01
C TYR A 137 4.71 -3.89 3.70
N ILE A 138 3.38 -3.74 3.81
CA ILE A 138 2.77 -2.56 4.39
C ILE A 138 3.18 -2.37 5.87
N PRO A 139 3.09 -3.39 6.75
CA PRO A 139 3.58 -3.26 8.12
C PRO A 139 5.03 -2.81 8.21
N VAL A 140 5.93 -3.40 7.41
CA VAL A 140 7.36 -3.07 7.47
C VAL A 140 7.62 -1.67 6.93
N GLN A 141 6.89 -1.21 5.92
CA GLN A 141 6.97 0.17 5.48
C GLN A 141 6.57 1.14 6.60
N ILE A 142 5.46 0.87 7.29
CA ILE A 142 4.91 1.74 8.34
C ILE A 142 5.83 1.77 9.56
N PHE A 143 6.15 0.61 10.12
CA PHE A 143 7.08 0.51 11.25
C PHE A 143 8.47 1.00 10.85
N GLY A 144 8.88 0.79 9.61
CA GLY A 144 10.13 1.31 9.08
C GLY A 144 10.16 2.83 9.13
N ALA A 145 9.07 3.50 8.73
CA ALA A 145 8.93 4.94 8.86
C ALA A 145 9.01 5.41 10.32
N PHE A 146 8.32 4.76 11.26
CA PHE A 146 8.43 5.09 12.69
C PHE A 146 9.87 4.93 13.21
N HIS A 147 10.54 3.83 12.86
CA HIS A 147 11.94 3.58 13.24
C HIS A 147 12.91 4.61 12.63
N ILE A 148 12.66 5.07 11.40
CA ILE A 148 13.45 6.14 10.75
C ILE A 148 13.19 7.50 11.41
N TYR A 149 11.94 7.75 11.82
CA TYR A 149 11.57 8.93 12.61
C TYR A 149 12.30 8.93 13.96
N ASP A 150 12.39 7.78 14.61
CA ASP A 150 13.10 7.58 15.87
C ASP A 150 14.63 7.56 15.72
N GLY A 151 15.14 7.73 14.50
CA GLY A 151 16.54 8.05 14.23
C GLY A 151 17.33 6.94 13.54
N LYS A 152 16.74 5.77 13.24
CA LYS A 152 17.44 4.72 12.48
C LYS A 152 17.63 5.14 11.04
N ARG A 153 18.83 4.91 10.50
CA ARG A 153 19.20 5.31 9.13
C ARG A 153 19.64 4.15 8.25
N ASN A 154 20.18 3.07 8.84
CA ASN A 154 20.60 1.90 8.09
C ASN A 154 19.35 1.09 7.66
N PRO A 155 19.11 0.85 6.36
CA PRO A 155 17.92 0.16 5.88
C PRO A 155 17.75 -1.26 6.45
N PHE A 156 18.84 -2.01 6.63
CA PHE A 156 18.77 -3.35 7.23
C PHE A 156 18.38 -3.30 8.70
N SER A 157 18.86 -2.30 9.44
CA SER A 157 18.45 -2.09 10.83
C SER A 157 16.98 -1.68 10.92
N VAL A 158 16.51 -0.84 10.00
CA VAL A 158 15.10 -0.43 9.90
C VAL A 158 14.22 -1.65 9.64
N ILE A 159 14.55 -2.48 8.64
CA ILE A 159 13.81 -3.70 8.32
C ILE A 159 13.79 -4.66 9.52
N LYS A 160 14.96 -4.94 10.10
CA LYS A 160 15.08 -5.83 11.28
C LYS A 160 14.19 -5.36 12.43
N SER A 161 14.24 -4.08 12.77
CA SER A 161 13.44 -3.54 13.86
C SER A 161 11.95 -3.49 13.56
N SER A 162 11.58 -3.30 12.29
CA SER A 162 10.19 -3.38 11.86
C SER A 162 9.64 -4.80 12.06
N PHE A 163 10.41 -5.83 11.66
CA PHE A 163 10.05 -7.22 11.94
C PHE A 163 9.96 -7.52 13.44
N GLN A 164 10.88 -6.99 14.25
CA GLN A 164 10.79 -7.13 15.71
C GLN A 164 9.47 -6.57 16.24
N THR A 165 9.08 -5.35 15.87
CA THR A 165 7.79 -4.76 16.25
C THR A 165 6.61 -5.62 15.79
N ILE A 166 6.66 -6.13 14.55
CA ILE A 166 5.62 -7.01 13.99
C ILE A 166 5.49 -8.29 14.81
N PHE A 167 6.58 -8.95 15.16
CA PHE A 167 6.54 -10.21 15.92
C PHE A 167 6.15 -9.98 17.38
N THR A 168 6.56 -8.87 18.00
CA THR A 168 6.12 -8.50 19.35
C THR A 168 4.62 -8.28 19.41
N HIS A 169 4.03 -7.62 18.41
CA HIS A 169 2.59 -7.32 18.35
C HIS A 169 1.86 -8.15 17.28
N TYR A 170 2.28 -9.41 17.08
CA TYR A 170 1.85 -10.22 15.93
C TYR A 170 0.34 -10.37 15.80
N ARG A 171 -0.40 -10.47 16.93
CA ARG A 171 -1.86 -10.58 16.93
C ARG A 171 -2.50 -9.33 16.35
N SER A 172 -2.18 -8.16 16.91
CA SER A 172 -2.73 -6.88 16.48
C SER A 172 -2.38 -6.56 15.03
N VAL A 173 -1.14 -6.84 14.63
CA VAL A 173 -0.67 -6.64 13.25
C VAL A 173 -1.38 -7.59 12.29
N PHE A 174 -1.55 -8.86 12.65
CA PHE A 174 -2.24 -9.84 11.81
C PHE A 174 -3.72 -9.50 11.62
N TYR A 175 -4.45 -9.20 12.69
CA TYR A 175 -5.88 -8.87 12.58
C TYR A 175 -6.15 -7.59 11.79
N SER A 176 -5.29 -6.59 11.92
CA SER A 176 -5.41 -5.35 11.16
C SER A 176 -5.12 -5.54 9.66
N ILE A 177 -4.15 -6.38 9.30
CA ILE A 177 -3.90 -6.75 7.89
C ILE A 177 -5.07 -7.58 7.35
N LEU A 178 -5.57 -8.56 8.12
CA LEU A 178 -6.68 -9.41 7.72
C LEU A 178 -7.92 -8.57 7.38
N LEU A 179 -8.21 -7.55 8.18
CA LEU A 179 -9.31 -6.61 7.90
C LEU A 179 -9.13 -5.90 6.55
N LEU A 180 -7.94 -5.40 6.25
CA LEU A 180 -7.65 -4.79 4.95
C LEU A 180 -7.84 -5.79 3.81
N VAL A 181 -7.33 -7.01 3.96
CA VAL A 181 -7.47 -8.08 2.96
C VAL A 181 -8.94 -8.41 2.70
N VAL A 182 -9.77 -8.49 3.75
CA VAL A 182 -11.21 -8.77 3.62
C VAL A 182 -11.93 -7.65 2.87
N ILE A 183 -11.66 -6.38 3.20
CA ILE A 183 -12.27 -5.23 2.52
C ILE A 183 -11.93 -5.25 1.03
N VAL A 184 -10.68 -5.57 0.70
CA VAL A 184 -10.20 -5.64 -0.67
C VAL A 184 -10.78 -6.86 -1.42
N ALA A 185 -10.82 -8.03 -0.78
CA ALA A 185 -11.43 -9.22 -1.38
C ALA A 185 -12.92 -9.01 -1.68
N LEU A 186 -13.63 -8.30 -0.79
CA LEU A 186 -15.03 -7.95 -0.98
C LEU A 186 -15.23 -7.00 -2.17
N TYR A 187 -14.35 -6.01 -2.36
CA TYR A 187 -14.38 -5.15 -3.54
C TYR A 187 -14.30 -5.95 -4.84
N TYR A 188 -13.31 -6.84 -4.96
CA TYR A 188 -13.12 -7.60 -6.19
C TYR A 188 -14.22 -8.62 -6.44
N SER A 189 -14.71 -9.27 -5.38
CA SER A 189 -15.85 -10.18 -5.47
C SER A 189 -17.10 -9.46 -6.00
N LEU A 190 -17.43 -8.29 -5.46
CA LEU A 190 -18.56 -7.49 -5.92
C LEU A 190 -18.33 -6.94 -7.34
N THR A 191 -17.11 -6.49 -7.65
CA THR A 191 -16.78 -5.93 -8.97
C THR A 191 -16.90 -7.00 -10.06
N SER A 192 -16.44 -8.22 -9.77
CA SER A 192 -16.60 -9.38 -10.65
C SER A 192 -18.07 -9.78 -10.77
N ALA A 193 -18.82 -9.82 -9.67
CA ALA A 193 -20.21 -10.28 -9.66
C ALA A 193 -21.17 -9.31 -10.37
N PHE A 194 -21.01 -8.01 -10.18
CA PHE A 194 -21.91 -6.99 -10.73
C PHE A 194 -21.49 -6.46 -12.10
N PHE A 195 -20.19 -6.46 -12.41
CA PHE A 195 -19.67 -5.82 -13.62
C PHE A 195 -18.86 -6.76 -14.52
N GLY A 196 -18.65 -8.03 -14.13
CA GLY A 196 -17.90 -9.00 -14.93
C GLY A 196 -16.41 -8.64 -15.09
N ILE A 197 -15.90 -7.71 -14.28
CA ILE A 197 -14.50 -7.27 -14.35
C ILE A 197 -13.66 -8.27 -13.55
N GLY A 198 -13.00 -9.19 -14.26
CA GLY A 198 -12.04 -10.13 -13.69
C GLY A 198 -10.74 -9.44 -13.27
N TYR A 199 -10.19 -9.83 -12.13
CA TYR A 199 -8.94 -9.27 -11.62
C TYR A 199 -7.81 -10.30 -11.65
N THR A 200 -6.65 -9.87 -12.13
CA THR A 200 -5.41 -10.65 -12.11
C THR A 200 -4.45 -10.02 -11.13
N PHE A 201 -4.17 -10.75 -10.05
CA PHE A 201 -3.23 -10.32 -9.03
C PHE A 201 -1.80 -10.62 -9.49
N TYR A 202 -0.95 -9.60 -9.60
CA TYR A 202 0.46 -9.80 -9.92
C TYR A 202 1.33 -9.50 -8.70
N PRO A 203 2.06 -10.47 -8.14
CA PRO A 203 2.87 -10.27 -6.93
C PRO A 203 3.89 -9.12 -7.03
N PHE A 204 4.51 -8.87 -8.19
CA PHE A 204 5.44 -7.75 -8.35
C PHE A 204 4.75 -6.38 -8.40
N SER A 205 3.51 -6.31 -8.90
CA SER A 205 2.68 -5.14 -8.71
C SER A 205 2.03 -5.16 -7.35
N ALA A 206 2.12 -6.21 -6.54
CA ALA A 206 1.31 -6.27 -5.34
C ALA A 206 1.71 -5.30 -4.22
N VAL A 207 2.92 -4.75 -4.31
CA VAL A 207 3.34 -3.55 -3.59
C VAL A 207 2.52 -2.32 -3.99
N ILE A 208 2.27 -2.20 -5.29
CA ILE A 208 1.29 -1.33 -5.93
C ILE A 208 -0.05 -1.85 -5.35
N ASP A 209 -0.52 -3.06 -5.66
CA ASP A 209 -1.87 -3.56 -5.36
C ASP A 209 -2.29 -3.59 -3.87
N ILE A 210 -1.48 -3.77 -2.84
CA ILE A 210 -2.05 -3.64 -1.46
C ILE A 210 -2.19 -2.17 -1.06
N MET A 211 -1.36 -1.28 -1.60
CA MET A 211 -1.54 0.17 -1.46
C MET A 211 -2.47 0.76 -2.54
N THR A 212 -2.70 0.03 -3.65
CA THR A 212 -3.31 0.49 -4.91
C THR A 212 -4.33 -0.48 -5.53
N MET A 213 -4.79 -1.50 -4.79
CA MET A 213 -6.13 -2.10 -4.94
C MET A 213 -7.19 -1.05 -4.59
N ASN A 214 -6.74 0.18 -4.34
CA ASN A 214 -7.33 1.42 -4.78
C ASN A 214 -8.21 1.23 -6.04
N PRO A 215 -9.52 1.11 -5.80
CA PRO A 215 -10.56 1.13 -6.82
C PRO A 215 -10.44 2.32 -7.79
N PHE A 216 -9.79 3.42 -7.38
CA PHE A 216 -9.51 4.54 -8.29
C PHE A 216 -8.69 4.13 -9.52
N MET A 217 -7.86 3.07 -9.48
CA MET A 217 -7.15 2.59 -10.67
C MET A 217 -8.12 2.03 -11.72
N ILE A 218 -9.11 1.26 -11.29
CA ILE A 218 -10.20 0.76 -12.15
C ILE A 218 -11.01 1.96 -12.66
N ALA A 219 -11.35 2.91 -11.78
CA ALA A 219 -12.07 4.11 -12.17
C ALA A 219 -11.31 4.91 -13.24
N CYS A 220 -10.02 5.20 -13.04
CA CYS A 220 -9.17 5.94 -13.98
C CYS A 220 -8.97 5.21 -15.31
N THR A 221 -8.95 3.87 -15.31
CA THR A 221 -8.82 3.10 -16.54
C THR A 221 -10.11 3.20 -17.36
N TYR A 222 -11.24 2.91 -16.73
CA TYR A 222 -12.53 2.85 -17.40
C TYR A 222 -13.18 4.21 -17.67
N ILE A 223 -12.80 5.27 -16.97
CA ILE A 223 -13.31 6.63 -17.25
C ILE A 223 -13.00 7.05 -18.69
N THR A 224 -11.90 6.56 -19.26
CA THR A 224 -11.51 6.84 -20.65
C THR A 224 -12.37 6.09 -21.67
N GLU A 225 -13.12 5.07 -21.24
CA GLU A 225 -13.97 4.23 -22.08
C GLU A 225 -15.45 4.66 -22.06
N ILE A 226 -15.85 5.54 -21.13
CA ILE A 226 -17.24 6.00 -20.97
C ILE A 226 -17.80 6.60 -22.27
N GLY A 227 -16.98 7.34 -23.02
CA GLY A 227 -17.40 7.95 -24.29
C GLY A 227 -17.77 6.94 -25.38
N GLY A 228 -17.32 5.69 -25.28
CA GLY A 228 -17.65 4.60 -26.20
C GLY A 228 -18.55 3.52 -25.59
N ASN A 229 -18.65 3.44 -24.26
CA ASN A 229 -19.42 2.42 -23.56
C ASN A 229 -19.98 2.93 -22.22
N MET A 230 -21.24 3.38 -22.23
CA MET A 230 -21.93 3.86 -21.02
C MET A 230 -22.17 2.76 -19.98
N ASN A 231 -22.09 1.48 -20.35
CA ASN A 231 -22.29 0.37 -19.41
C ASN A 231 -21.20 0.31 -18.33
N VAL A 232 -20.06 0.97 -18.56
CA VAL A 232 -18.94 1.00 -17.60
C VAL A 232 -19.10 2.11 -16.55
N LEU A 233 -20.05 3.04 -16.74
CA LEU A 233 -20.27 4.15 -15.82
C LEU A 233 -20.55 3.68 -14.38
N MET A 234 -21.37 2.64 -14.22
CA MET A 234 -21.70 2.11 -12.89
C MET A 234 -20.49 1.47 -12.21
N ALA A 235 -19.62 0.81 -12.97
CA ALA A 235 -18.36 0.29 -12.45
C ALA A 235 -17.44 1.44 -12.00
N VAL A 236 -17.35 2.53 -12.77
CA VAL A 236 -16.55 3.72 -12.41
C VAL A 236 -17.08 4.35 -11.12
N ILE A 237 -18.38 4.58 -10.98
CA ILE A 237 -18.98 5.16 -9.77
C ILE A 237 -18.74 4.24 -8.56
N PHE A 238 -18.98 2.92 -8.73
CA PHE A 238 -18.75 1.94 -7.68
C PHE A 238 -17.29 1.97 -7.21
N SER A 239 -16.35 2.00 -8.15
CA SER A 239 -14.93 2.14 -7.87
C SER A 239 -14.60 3.45 -7.14
N PHE A 240 -15.18 4.59 -7.51
CA PHE A 240 -14.95 5.85 -6.76
C PHE A 240 -15.40 5.76 -5.30
N VAL A 241 -16.59 5.23 -5.05
CA VAL A 241 -17.14 5.09 -3.69
C VAL A 241 -16.28 4.14 -2.87
N TYR A 242 -15.93 2.99 -3.43
CA TYR A 242 -15.12 1.99 -2.74
C TYR A 242 -13.68 2.47 -2.51
N GLY A 243 -13.15 3.33 -3.40
CA GLY A 243 -11.86 3.99 -3.21
C GLY A 243 -11.83 4.89 -1.99
N ILE A 244 -12.89 5.68 -1.77
CA ILE A 244 -13.02 6.51 -0.57
C ILE A 244 -13.10 5.63 0.69
N LEU A 245 -13.84 4.51 0.64
CA LEU A 245 -13.95 3.57 1.77
C LEU A 245 -12.61 2.93 2.14
N ILE A 246 -11.84 2.46 1.15
CA ILE A 246 -10.49 1.91 1.38
C ILE A 246 -9.55 2.97 1.93
N CYS A 247 -9.62 4.21 1.42
CA CYS A 247 -8.85 5.32 1.97
C CYS A 247 -9.17 5.57 3.45
N GLY A 248 -10.45 5.49 3.83
CA GLY A 248 -10.89 5.56 5.22
C GLY A 248 -10.29 4.44 6.06
N ALA A 249 -10.41 3.18 5.60
CA ALA A 249 -9.86 2.02 6.29
C ALA A 249 -8.33 2.11 6.46
N LEU A 250 -7.61 2.63 5.46
CA LEU A 250 -6.17 2.86 5.51
C LEU A 250 -5.79 3.93 6.53
N CYS A 251 -6.55 5.03 6.64
CA CYS A 251 -6.33 6.02 7.69
C CYS A 251 -6.43 5.39 9.08
N PHE A 252 -7.49 4.61 9.34
CA PHE A 252 -7.63 3.87 10.60
C PHE A 252 -6.49 2.90 10.85
N TYR A 253 -6.11 2.15 9.82
CA TYR A 253 -5.02 1.18 9.89
C TYR A 253 -3.68 1.84 10.24
N TYR A 254 -3.33 2.96 9.59
CA TYR A 254 -2.10 3.69 9.89
C TYR A 254 -2.06 4.21 11.33
N MET A 255 -3.18 4.71 11.85
CA MET A 255 -3.27 5.20 13.23
C MET A 255 -3.17 4.06 14.24
N PHE A 256 -3.83 2.94 13.95
CA PHE A 256 -3.74 1.76 14.79
C PHE A 256 -2.29 1.22 14.84
N MET A 257 -1.59 1.21 13.71
CA MET A 257 -0.15 0.85 13.67
C MET A 257 0.73 1.83 14.44
N ALA A 258 0.39 3.13 14.46
CA ALA A 258 1.08 4.11 15.30
C ALA A 258 0.94 3.78 16.79
N CYS A 259 -0.28 3.48 17.24
CA CYS A 259 -0.55 3.07 18.62
C CYS A 259 0.18 1.76 18.98
N ILE A 260 0.27 0.79 18.05
CA ILE A 260 1.07 -0.42 18.25
C ILE A 260 2.55 -0.07 18.43
N HIS A 261 3.10 0.79 17.56
CA HIS A 261 4.51 1.17 17.64
C HIS A 261 4.85 1.89 18.94
N ASP A 262 3.95 2.74 19.44
CA ASP A 262 4.11 3.49 20.69
C ASP A 262 3.93 2.62 21.94
N GLY A 263 3.47 1.37 21.79
CA GLY A 263 3.16 0.49 22.91
C GLY A 263 1.84 0.83 23.61
N ASP A 264 1.01 1.69 23.02
CA ASP A 264 -0.31 2.06 23.54
C ASP A 264 -1.28 0.86 23.49
N VAL A 265 -1.01 -0.13 22.65
CA VAL A 265 -1.80 -1.35 22.49
C VAL A 265 -1.16 -2.49 23.27
N ASN A 266 -1.61 -2.68 24.51
CA ASN A 266 -1.31 -3.88 25.29
C ASN A 266 -2.23 -5.03 24.83
N VAL A 267 -1.63 -6.14 24.42
CA VAL A 267 -2.32 -7.43 24.19
C VAL A 267 -1.68 -8.49 25.06
#